data_AF-A0AAD6ZGQ0-F1
#
_entry.id   AF-A0AAD6ZGQ0-F1
#
_cell.length_a   1.000
_cell.length_b   1.000
_cell.length_c   1.000
_cell.angle_alpha   90.00
_cell.angle_beta   90.00
_cell.angle_gamma   90.00
#
_symmetry.space_group_name_H-M   'P 1'
#
loop_
_entity.id
_entity.type
_entity.pdbx_description
1 polymer ?
#
loop_
_entity_poly.entity_id
_entity_poly.type
_entity_poly.pdbx_seq_one_letter_code
_entity_poly.pdbx_strand_id
1 'polypeptide(L)'
;DLFHWLWFRIVQNSVKQFVQYWNTHKTRKQSNRYLPSFQHLENFELRRTDILVDLNVVRELRNMLPKSREDCFRWVPLDFDLHAAAAYESLGSPELTILAGWTIHRRILAML
;
A
#
# COMPACT_ATOMS: atom_id res chain seq x y z
N ASP A 1 10.90 17.33 3.72
CA ASP A 1 11.30 15.94 3.47
C ASP A 1 11.01 14.97 4.61
N LEU A 2 11.30 15.31 5.88
CA LEU A 2 11.02 14.41 7.02
C LEU A 2 9.56 13.96 7.12
N PHE A 3 8.62 14.88 6.89
CA PHE A 3 7.19 14.56 6.86
C PHE A 3 6.88 13.42 5.88
N HIS A 4 7.36 13.53 4.64
CA HIS A 4 7.17 12.50 3.61
C HIS A 4 7.87 11.20 4.02
N TRP A 5 9.13 11.27 4.47
CA TRP A 5 9.87 10.08 4.90
C TRP A 5 9.13 9.28 5.99
N LEU A 6 8.60 9.97 7.00
CA LEU A 6 7.96 9.32 8.14
C LEU A 6 6.52 8.89 7.84
N TRP A 7 5.68 9.79 7.35
CA TRP A 7 4.25 9.54 7.21
C TRP A 7 3.94 8.56 6.10
N PHE A 8 4.70 8.53 4.99
CA PHE A 8 4.51 7.48 3.98
C PHE A 8 4.82 6.09 4.55
N ARG A 9 5.82 5.96 5.41
CA ARG A 9 6.13 4.68 6.09
C ARG A 9 5.01 4.27 7.06
N ILE A 10 4.47 5.21 7.85
CA ILE A 10 3.32 4.96 8.75
C ILE A 10 2.09 4.51 7.94
N VAL A 11 1.70 5.27 6.92
CA VAL A 11 0.55 4.95 6.06
C VAL A 11 0.74 3.59 5.39
N GLN A 12 1.93 3.32 4.84
CA GLN A 12 2.21 2.05 4.19
C GLN A 12 2.11 0.87 5.16
N ASN A 13 2.49 1.05 6.43
CA ASN A 13 2.31 0.04 7.47
C ASN A 13 0.81 -0.20 7.76
N SER A 14 0.03 0.87 7.92
CA SER A 14 -1.43 0.77 8.13
C SER A 14 -2.15 0.09 6.95
N VAL A 15 -1.77 0.40 5.72
CA VAL A 15 -2.32 -0.26 4.52
C VAL A 15 -1.99 -1.76 4.52
N LYS A 16 -0.75 -2.14 4.87
CA LYS A 16 -0.36 -3.55 4.97
C LYS A 16 -1.18 -4.29 6.02
N GLN A 17 -1.34 -3.69 7.21
CA GLN A 17 -2.17 -4.25 8.28
C GLN A 17 -3.63 -4.42 7.83
N PHE A 18 -4.18 -3.41 7.17
CA PHE A 18 -5.54 -3.48 6.62
C PHE A 18 -5.68 -4.59 5.58
N VAL A 19 -4.75 -4.69 4.62
CA VAL A 19 -4.76 -5.75 3.59
C VAL A 19 -4.67 -7.12 4.23
N GLN A 20 -3.79 -7.31 5.22
CA GLN A 20 -3.68 -8.56 5.95
C GLN A 20 -5.00 -8.90 6.66
N TYR A 21 -5.54 -7.96 7.44
CA TYR A 21 -6.83 -8.10 8.10
C TYR A 21 -7.92 -8.49 7.09
N TRP A 22 -8.10 -7.71 6.03
CA TRP A 22 -9.12 -7.95 5.01
C TRP A 22 -8.97 -9.32 4.35
N ASN A 23 -7.75 -9.70 3.96
CA ASN A 23 -7.49 -10.99 3.33
C ASN A 23 -7.71 -12.20 4.27
N THR A 24 -7.64 -12.01 5.59
CA THR A 24 -8.02 -13.08 6.53
C THR A 24 -9.52 -13.31 6.62
N HIS A 25 -10.36 -12.38 6.15
CA HIS A 25 -11.81 -12.59 6.13
C HIS A 25 -12.17 -13.60 5.06
N LYS A 26 -12.58 -14.80 5.48
CA LYS A 26 -13.22 -15.75 4.56
C LYS A 26 -14.51 -15.12 4.06
N THR A 27 -14.61 -14.88 2.76
CA THR A 27 -15.86 -14.46 2.14
C THR A 27 -16.92 -15.53 2.43
N ARG A 28 -17.89 -15.22 3.30
CA ARG A 28 -18.97 -16.15 3.63
C ARG A 28 -19.79 -16.40 2.37
N LYS A 29 -19.95 -17.67 1.98
CA LYS A 29 -20.90 -18.03 0.92
C LYS A 29 -22.30 -17.66 1.37
N GLN A 30 -22.93 -16.71 0.69
CA GLN A 30 -24.34 -16.38 0.87
C GLN A 30 -25.16 -17.21 -0.12
N SER A 31 -25.64 -18.37 0.31
CA SER A 31 -26.45 -19.27 -0.53
C SER A 31 -27.78 -18.66 -0.96
N ASN A 32 -28.30 -17.68 -0.21
CA ASN A 32 -29.60 -17.05 -0.42
C ASN A 32 -29.49 -15.60 -0.93
N ARG A 33 -28.38 -15.26 -1.61
CA ARG A 33 -28.21 -13.92 -2.17
C ARG A 33 -29.12 -13.78 -3.39
N TYR A 34 -29.91 -12.71 -3.43
CA TYR A 34 -30.78 -12.37 -4.57
C TYR A 34 -29.99 -12.14 -5.88
N LEU A 35 -28.75 -11.67 -5.76
CA LEU A 35 -27.87 -11.42 -6.89
C LEU A 35 -27.10 -12.69 -7.28
N PRO A 36 -27.02 -13.01 -8.59
CA PRO A 36 -26.30 -14.17 -9.08
C PRO A 36 -24.81 -14.10 -8.73
N SER A 37 -24.21 -15.27 -8.50
CA SER A 37 -22.77 -15.45 -8.64
C SER A 37 -22.38 -15.30 -10.10
N PHE A 38 -21.13 -14.89 -10.38
CA PHE A 38 -20.58 -14.65 -11.73
C PHE A 38 -20.76 -15.79 -12.75
N GLN A 39 -21.24 -16.96 -12.32
CA GLN A 39 -21.42 -18.16 -13.13
C GLN A 39 -22.79 -18.22 -13.86
N HIS A 40 -23.78 -17.39 -13.49
CA HIS A 40 -25.15 -17.49 -14.04
C HIS A 40 -25.75 -16.12 -14.41
N LEU A 41 -24.94 -15.21 -14.96
CA LEU A 41 -25.38 -13.87 -15.36
C LEU A 41 -26.40 -13.89 -16.51
N GLU A 42 -26.41 -14.96 -17.32
CA GLU A 42 -27.29 -15.13 -18.48
C GLU A 42 -28.78 -15.14 -18.11
N ASN A 43 -29.11 -15.52 -16.87
CA ASN A 43 -30.50 -15.60 -16.38
C ASN A 43 -31.07 -14.26 -15.90
N PHE A 44 -30.30 -13.17 -15.91
CA PHE A 44 -30.68 -11.89 -15.28
C PHE A 44 -30.71 -10.69 -16.25
N GLU A 45 -30.64 -10.92 -17.56
CA GLU A 45 -30.54 -9.84 -18.58
C GLU A 45 -29.38 -8.86 -18.32
N LEU A 46 -28.41 -9.25 -17.51
CA LEU A 46 -27.26 -8.43 -17.15
C LEU A 46 -26.21 -8.54 -18.25
N ARG A 47 -25.71 -7.39 -18.72
CA ARG A 47 -24.56 -7.37 -19.64
C ARG A 47 -23.28 -7.68 -18.87
N ARG A 48 -22.51 -8.66 -19.36
CA ARG A 48 -21.12 -8.84 -18.96
C ARG A 48 -20.31 -7.61 -19.38
N THR A 49 -19.83 -6.86 -18.40
CA THR A 49 -18.94 -5.70 -18.58
C THR A 49 -17.52 -5.99 -18.06
N ASP A 50 -17.23 -7.25 -17.73
CA ASP A 50 -15.91 -7.67 -17.30
C ASP A 50 -14.93 -7.69 -18.47
N ILE A 51 -13.77 -7.07 -18.28
CA ILE A 51 -12.66 -7.10 -19.22
C ILE A 51 -11.62 -8.03 -18.63
N LEU A 52 -11.35 -9.15 -19.30
CA LEU A 52 -10.26 -10.04 -18.94
C LEU A 52 -8.94 -9.31 -19.19
N VAL A 53 -8.18 -9.10 -18.11
CA VAL A 53 -6.87 -8.46 -18.17
C VAL A 53 -5.80 -9.54 -18.24
N ASP A 54 -5.06 -9.61 -19.34
CA ASP A 54 -3.90 -10.50 -19.48
C ASP A 54 -2.75 -9.98 -18.61
N LEU A 55 -2.33 -10.82 -17.65
CA LEU A 55 -1.24 -10.50 -16.73
C LEU A 55 0.12 -10.38 -17.43
N ASN A 56 0.33 -11.05 -18.57
CA ASN A 56 1.55 -10.92 -19.36
C ASN A 56 1.61 -9.55 -20.01
N VAL A 57 0.50 -9.09 -20.61
CA VAL A 57 0.37 -7.73 -21.15
C VAL A 57 0.61 -6.70 -20.05
N VAL A 58 0.03 -6.88 -18.85
CA VAL A 58 0.29 -5.97 -17.71
C VAL A 58 1.77 -5.94 -17.32
N ARG A 59 2.47 -7.08 -17.34
CA ARG A 59 3.91 -7.14 -17.03
C ARG A 59 4.74 -6.41 -18.09
N GLU A 60 4.44 -6.62 -19.37
CA GLU A 60 5.10 -5.92 -20.48
C GLU A 60 4.87 -4.42 -20.40
N LEU A 61 3.62 -3.99 -20.19
CA LEU A 61 3.26 -2.58 -19.99
C LEU A 61 4.01 -1.95 -18.81
N ARG A 62 4.19 -2.69 -17.70
CA ARG A 62 4.97 -2.22 -16.55
C ARG A 62 6.45 -2.09 -16.88
N ASN A 63 7.02 -2.99 -17.68
CA ASN A 63 8.42 -2.93 -18.08
C ASN A 63 8.72 -1.75 -19.02
N MET A 64 7.69 -1.20 -19.69
CA MET A 64 7.82 0.01 -20.49
C MET A 64 7.79 1.32 -19.66
N LEU A 65 7.50 1.25 -18.36
CA LEU A 65 7.50 2.45 -17.53
C LEU A 65 8.93 2.98 -17.36
N PRO A 66 9.15 4.31 -17.47
CA PRO A 66 10.48 4.90 -17.41
C PRO A 66 11.10 4.88 -16.01
N LYS A 67 10.30 4.58 -14.97
CA LYS A 67 10.74 4.52 -13.59
C LYS A 67 10.51 3.13 -13.04
N SER A 68 11.50 2.63 -12.30
CA SER A 68 11.34 1.40 -11.54
C SER A 68 10.24 1.56 -10.48
N ARG A 69 9.73 0.42 -9.99
CA ARG A 69 8.80 0.42 -8.87
C ARG A 69 9.44 1.15 -7.68
N GLU A 70 10.69 0.85 -7.39
CA GLU A 70 11.47 1.37 -6.28
C GLU A 70 11.59 2.89 -6.36
N ASP A 71 11.85 3.43 -7.55
CA ASP A 71 11.93 4.88 -7.77
C ASP A 71 10.58 5.57 -7.61
N CYS A 72 9.48 4.93 -8.04
CA CYS A 72 8.13 5.44 -7.81
C CYS A 72 7.74 5.49 -6.33
N PHE A 73 8.33 4.62 -5.50
CA PHE A 73 8.11 4.60 -4.04
C PHE A 73 9.19 5.36 -3.25
N ARG A 74 10.12 6.04 -3.94
CA ARG A 74 11.12 6.90 -3.31
C ARG A 74 10.57 8.32 -3.15
N TRP A 75 10.00 8.59 -1.99
CA TRP A 75 9.35 9.87 -1.68
C TRP A 75 10.30 10.99 -1.27
N VAL A 76 11.56 10.66 -0.98
CA VAL A 76 12.60 11.60 -0.60
C VAL A 76 13.91 11.26 -1.31
N PRO A 77 14.81 12.23 -1.53
CA PRO A 77 16.16 11.99 -2.03
C PRO A 77 16.93 10.93 -1.20
N LEU A 78 17.85 10.21 -1.84
CA LEU A 78 18.58 9.09 -1.21
C LEU A 78 19.47 9.56 -0.04
N ASP A 79 20.15 10.68 -0.22
CA ASP A 79 20.93 11.35 0.82
C ASP A 79 20.08 11.70 2.05
N PHE A 80 18.87 12.25 1.82
CA PHE A 80 17.93 12.52 2.91
C PHE A 80 17.44 11.24 3.59
N ASP A 81 17.14 10.18 2.82
CA ASP A 81 16.73 8.88 3.36
C ASP A 81 17.78 8.29 4.30
N LEU A 82 19.07 8.39 3.94
CA LEU A 82 20.18 7.93 4.76
C LEU A 82 20.29 8.72 6.07
N HIS A 83 20.22 10.06 6.03
CA HIS A 83 20.29 10.87 7.24
C HIS A 83 19.08 10.65 8.16
N ALA A 84 17.87 10.60 7.60
CA ALA A 84 16.65 10.34 8.35
C ALA A 84 16.64 8.94 8.95
N ALA A 85 17.16 7.92 8.23
CA ALA A 85 17.32 6.58 8.74
C ALA A 85 18.30 6.52 9.91
N ALA A 86 19.47 7.15 9.81
CA ALA A 86 20.45 7.21 10.89
C ALA A 86 19.89 7.90 12.15
N ALA A 87 19.17 9.01 11.99
CA ALA A 87 18.51 9.70 13.08
C ALA A 87 17.37 8.86 13.69
N TYR A 88 16.65 8.06 12.91
CA TYR A 88 15.63 7.15 13.41
C TYR A 88 16.22 5.94 14.16
N GLU A 89 17.32 5.38 13.67
CA GLU A 89 18.05 4.29 14.31
C GLU A 89 18.63 4.72 15.67
N SER A 90 19.16 5.95 15.77
CA SER A 90 19.66 6.49 17.04
C SER A 90 18.58 6.65 18.11
N LEU A 91 17.31 6.76 17.71
CA LEU A 91 16.15 6.76 18.61
C LEU A 91 15.74 5.35 19.08
N GLY A 92 16.43 4.30 18.64
CA GLY A 92 16.11 2.90 18.91
C GLY A 92 15.02 2.33 18.01
N SER A 93 14.82 2.93 16.81
CA SER A 93 13.84 2.47 15.82
C SER A 93 12.42 2.27 16.37
N PRO A 94 11.81 3.31 16.99
CA PRO A 94 10.49 3.20 17.62
C PRO A 94 9.39 2.85 16.62
N GLU A 95 8.39 2.08 17.04
CA GLU A 95 7.32 1.62 16.15
C GLU A 95 6.59 2.78 15.43
N LEU A 96 6.47 2.66 14.11
CA LEU A 96 5.83 3.66 13.24
C LEU A 96 4.30 3.51 13.25
N THR A 97 3.68 4.04 14.31
CA THR A 97 2.22 4.12 14.46
C THR A 97 1.71 5.55 14.23
N ILE A 98 0.43 5.68 13.90
CA ILE A 98 -0.23 6.99 13.72
C ILE A 98 -0.13 7.84 15.00
N LEU A 99 -0.29 7.20 16.17
CA LEU A 99 -0.24 7.87 17.47
C LEU A 99 1.16 8.38 17.82
N ALA A 100 2.20 7.59 17.51
CA ALA A 100 3.59 7.96 17.79
C ALA A 100 4.19 8.89 16.73
N GLY A 101 3.56 8.99 15.54
CA GLY A 101 4.11 9.68 14.37
C GLY A 101 4.61 11.10 14.64
N TRP A 102 3.81 11.96 15.26
CA TRP A 102 4.23 13.33 15.57
C TRP A 102 5.34 13.41 16.63
N THR A 103 5.35 12.49 17.59
CA THR A 103 6.41 12.43 18.61
C THR A 103 7.73 11.99 17.99
N ILE A 104 7.71 10.95 17.14
CA ILE A 104 8.88 10.49 16.40
C ILE A 104 9.37 11.58 15.44
N HIS A 105 8.46 12.25 14.73
CA HIS A 105 8.80 13.36 13.84
C HIS A 105 9.59 14.46 14.56
N ARG A 106 9.10 14.92 15.72
CA ARG A 106 9.80 15.95 16.50
C ARG A 106 11.18 15.49 16.99
N ARG A 107 11.31 14.22 17.37
CA ARG A 107 12.59 13.67 17.86
C ARG A 107 13.62 13.56 16.73
N ILE A 108 13.22 13.08 15.55
CA ILE A 108 14.10 13.02 14.38
C ILE A 108 14.45 14.43 13.92
N LEU A 109 13.49 15.36 13.90
CA LEU A 109 13.72 16.74 13.48
C LEU A 109 14.76 17.45 14.36
N ALA A 110 14.87 17.10 15.64
CA ALA A 110 15.89 17.65 16.53
C ALA A 110 17.30 17.08 16.31
N MET A 111 17.44 16.05 15.47
CA MET A 111 18.69 15.32 15.19
C MET A 111 19.16 15.49 13.74
N LEU A 112 18.31 16.03 12.87
CA LEU A 112 18.62 16.40 11.49
C LEU A 112 19.17 17.82 11.42
#